data_AF-A0A813NB92-F1
#
_entry.id   AF-A0A813NB92-F1
#
_cell.length_a   1.000
_cell.length_b   1.000
_cell.length_c   1.000
_cell.angle_alpha   90.00
_cell.angle_beta   90.00
_cell.angle_gamma   90.00
#
_symmetry.space_group_name_H-M   'P 1'
#
loop_
_entity.id
_entity.type
_entity.pdbx_description
1 polymer ?
#
loop_
_entity_poly.entity_id
_entity_poly.type
_entity_poly.pdbx_seq_one_letter_code
_entity_poly.pdbx_strand_id
1 'polypeptide(L)'
;MLERISSSFSSNTTNVCEQDFEIILQGVLKHDMWAMKIFDAWGKPLPSGILSGHVHWMGNYDECLQQMYLPTNKSFISQPINTQYCTLLSKPPLSITLGLCVPSSCNQKSIASLIEILFKNSSITENDLTCSNDPPYGQQGLARGAIITCIVLSLLILIVLSGTIVDIILSLQHQLIDSNITSNINGYNHFSDTEISEFKLIQVPQNSTSRIIFLAEFSAIRTLRRISTMKIKNNDDSFLFINGIRVLSLCWVIIGHSIAFGLSYTNNIVDVIVWTRNIAFQLIINATLSVDTFFVLSGFLTAVLFVRQIQKEKKLSFRLLILYYIHRYIRLTPVLLLMILVSINLTLYFGQGPVYPTQKGFESDDCRYVHWWTSILYIGNFINSHEMCLGITWYLHNDMQFHLYLGEN
;
A
#
# COMPACT_ATOMS: atom_id res chain seq x y z
N MET A 1 13.41 -40.29 -5.63
CA MET A 1 12.05 -39.71 -5.46
C MET A 1 11.32 -39.69 -6.80
N LEU A 2 11.86 -39.02 -7.83
CA LEU A 2 11.29 -38.98 -9.18
C LEU A 2 10.97 -40.35 -9.80
N GLU A 3 11.82 -41.36 -9.62
CA GLU A 3 11.54 -42.73 -10.07
C GLU A 3 10.38 -43.40 -9.31
N ARG A 4 10.18 -43.08 -8.03
CA ARG A 4 9.00 -43.56 -7.26
C ARG A 4 7.72 -42.90 -7.74
N ILE A 5 7.81 -41.62 -8.12
CA ILE A 5 6.70 -40.86 -8.70
C ILE A 5 6.35 -41.43 -10.08
N SER A 6 7.35 -41.76 -10.90
CA SER A 6 7.13 -42.42 -12.20
C SER A 6 6.47 -43.79 -12.02
N SER A 7 6.86 -44.56 -11.00
CA SER A 7 6.27 -45.87 -10.71
C SER A 7 4.84 -45.83 -10.16
N SER A 8 4.37 -44.69 -9.64
CA SER A 8 2.99 -44.54 -9.14
C SER A 8 1.98 -44.21 -10.23
N PHE A 9 2.44 -43.73 -11.40
CA PHE A 9 1.57 -43.51 -12.55
C PHE A 9 1.49 -44.80 -13.39
N SER A 10 0.33 -45.45 -13.37
CA SER A 10 0.09 -46.63 -14.22
C SER A 10 -0.04 -46.20 -15.68
N SER A 11 0.46 -47.02 -16.60
CA SER A 11 0.50 -46.80 -18.06
C SER A 11 -0.87 -46.76 -18.78
N ASN A 12 -1.95 -46.46 -18.07
CA ASN A 12 -3.31 -46.44 -18.60
C ASN A 12 -4.20 -45.41 -17.87
N THR A 13 -3.69 -44.20 -17.67
CA THR A 13 -4.40 -43.08 -17.07
C THR A 13 -5.22 -42.34 -18.13
N THR A 14 -6.53 -42.21 -17.91
CA THR A 14 -7.48 -41.48 -18.78
C THR A 14 -7.46 -39.97 -18.53
N ASN A 15 -6.74 -39.49 -17.52
CA ASN A 15 -6.70 -38.11 -17.10
C ASN A 15 -5.55 -37.35 -17.80
N VAL A 16 -5.89 -36.30 -18.55
CA VAL A 16 -4.94 -35.46 -19.31
C VAL A 16 -3.86 -34.85 -18.41
N CYS A 17 -4.24 -34.46 -17.18
CA CYS A 17 -3.31 -33.90 -16.19
C CYS A 17 -2.19 -34.89 -15.80
N GLU A 18 -2.50 -36.18 -15.66
CA GLU A 18 -1.53 -37.20 -15.27
C GLU A 18 -0.57 -37.50 -16.42
N GLN A 19 -1.07 -37.50 -17.66
CA GLN A 19 -0.26 -37.66 -18.86
C GLN A 19 0.72 -36.49 -19.04
N ASP A 20 0.26 -35.24 -18.89
CA ASP A 20 1.11 -34.06 -18.96
C ASP A 20 2.18 -34.06 -17.86
N PHE A 21 1.82 -34.51 -16.65
CA PHE A 21 2.76 -34.66 -15.55
C PHE A 21 3.81 -35.74 -15.82
N GLU A 22 3.42 -36.86 -16.42
CA GLU A 22 4.34 -37.92 -16.82
C GLU A 22 5.33 -37.43 -17.89
N ILE A 23 4.89 -36.65 -18.87
CA ILE A 23 5.75 -36.04 -19.90
C ILE A 23 6.81 -35.14 -19.25
N ILE A 24 6.41 -34.29 -18.30
CA ILE A 24 7.34 -33.45 -17.54
C ILE A 24 8.34 -34.32 -16.78
N LEU A 25 7.88 -35.35 -16.08
CA LEU A 25 8.73 -36.22 -15.29
C LEU A 25 9.76 -36.97 -16.16
N GLN A 26 9.35 -37.47 -17.32
CA GLN A 26 10.26 -38.08 -18.29
C GLN A 26 11.29 -37.07 -18.83
N GLY A 27 10.88 -35.83 -19.07
CA GLY A 27 11.78 -34.74 -19.47
C GLY A 27 12.83 -34.44 -18.39
N VAL A 28 12.43 -34.41 -17.12
CA VAL A 28 13.35 -34.23 -15.98
C VAL A 28 14.36 -35.38 -15.91
N LEU A 29 13.91 -36.63 -16.09
CA LEU A 29 14.80 -37.80 -16.12
C LEU A 29 15.79 -37.76 -17.29
N LYS A 30 15.38 -37.22 -18.45
CA LYS A 30 16.23 -36.98 -19.63
C LYS A 30 17.14 -35.76 -19.50
N HIS A 31 17.03 -34.99 -18.41
CA HIS A 31 17.75 -33.74 -18.18
C HIS A 31 17.44 -32.67 -19.25
N ASP A 32 16.23 -32.68 -19.81
CA ASP A 32 15.80 -31.66 -20.76
C ASP A 32 15.62 -30.31 -20.06
N MET A 33 16.17 -29.24 -20.65
CA MET A 33 16.13 -27.90 -20.05
C MET A 33 14.71 -27.38 -19.78
N TRP A 34 13.75 -27.66 -20.67
CA TRP A 34 12.37 -27.21 -20.49
C TRP A 34 11.73 -27.86 -19.25
N ALA A 35 11.94 -29.15 -19.03
CA ALA A 35 11.38 -29.88 -17.90
C ALA A 35 12.09 -29.54 -16.58
N MET A 36 13.41 -29.33 -16.64
CA MET A 36 14.20 -28.89 -15.49
C MET A 36 13.77 -27.51 -14.98
N LYS A 37 13.40 -26.58 -15.87
CA LYS A 37 12.84 -25.27 -15.49
C LYS A 37 11.52 -25.40 -14.73
N ILE A 38 10.60 -26.25 -15.21
CA ILE A 38 9.32 -26.53 -14.52
C ILE A 38 9.61 -27.09 -13.12
N PHE A 39 10.56 -28.03 -13.02
CA PHE A 39 10.91 -28.66 -11.75
C PHE A 39 11.64 -27.71 -10.79
N ASP A 40 12.52 -26.82 -11.27
CA ASP A 40 13.19 -25.83 -10.42
C ASP A 40 12.22 -24.73 -9.95
N ALA A 41 11.19 -24.42 -10.76
CA ALA A 41 10.13 -23.49 -10.38
C ALA A 41 9.26 -23.99 -9.21
N TRP A 42 9.29 -25.29 -8.89
CA TRP A 42 8.56 -25.85 -7.74
C TRP A 42 9.13 -25.41 -6.40
N GLY A 43 8.23 -25.19 -5.44
CA GLY A 43 8.58 -25.16 -4.03
C GLY A 43 9.20 -26.50 -3.62
N LYS A 44 10.40 -26.45 -3.02
CA LYS A 44 11.16 -27.65 -2.68
C LYS A 44 10.55 -28.32 -1.43
N PRO A 45 10.10 -29.59 -1.50
CA PRO A 45 9.29 -30.23 -0.46
C PRO A 45 10.05 -30.64 0.81
N LEU A 46 11.39 -30.59 0.81
CA LEU A 46 12.26 -30.82 1.98
C LEU A 46 13.05 -29.56 2.31
N PRO A 47 12.37 -28.51 2.78
CA PRO A 47 13.04 -27.26 3.01
C PRO A 47 13.83 -27.23 4.31
N SER A 48 14.94 -26.51 4.27
CA SER A 48 15.71 -26.17 5.48
C SER A 48 15.07 -24.99 6.22
N GLY A 49 15.33 -24.88 7.52
CA GLY A 49 14.89 -23.72 8.30
C GLY A 49 13.47 -23.81 8.89
N ILE A 50 12.79 -24.97 8.80
CA ILE A 50 11.48 -25.18 9.45
C ILE A 50 11.53 -24.83 10.95
N LEU A 51 12.58 -25.28 11.64
CA LEU A 51 12.79 -25.00 13.07
C LEU A 51 13.11 -23.53 13.37
N SER A 52 13.62 -22.79 12.39
CA SER A 52 13.81 -21.32 12.45
C SER A 52 12.52 -20.57 12.12
N GLY A 53 11.43 -21.26 11.78
CA GLY A 53 10.15 -20.65 11.40
C GLY A 53 10.10 -20.22 9.94
N HIS A 54 10.90 -20.83 9.07
CA HIS A 54 10.69 -20.74 7.63
C HIS A 54 9.45 -21.57 7.30
N VAL A 55 8.40 -20.95 6.77
CA VAL A 55 7.10 -21.62 6.49
C VAL A 55 6.58 -21.36 5.09
N HIS A 56 7.20 -20.46 4.31
CA HIS A 56 6.78 -20.13 2.95
C HIS A 56 7.82 -20.58 1.92
N TRP A 57 7.47 -21.59 1.11
CA TRP A 57 8.29 -22.10 0.01
C TRP A 57 7.57 -21.93 -1.32
N MET A 58 7.65 -20.72 -1.87
CA MET A 58 6.90 -20.38 -3.07
C MET A 58 7.55 -20.86 -4.38
N GLY A 59 8.83 -21.26 -4.38
CA GLY A 59 9.51 -21.55 -5.65
C GLY A 59 9.62 -20.30 -6.53
N ASN A 60 9.80 -20.50 -7.85
CA ASN A 60 9.93 -19.41 -8.81
C ASN A 60 8.64 -19.20 -9.60
N TYR A 61 7.83 -18.23 -9.15
CA TYR A 61 6.53 -17.91 -9.77
C TYR A 61 6.65 -17.49 -11.24
N ASP A 62 7.58 -16.58 -11.55
CA ASP A 62 7.71 -16.03 -12.91
C ASP A 62 8.22 -17.09 -13.88
N GLU A 63 9.12 -17.96 -13.44
CA GLU A 63 9.61 -19.08 -14.25
C GLU A 63 8.52 -20.12 -14.49
N CYS A 64 7.63 -20.36 -13.51
CA CYS A 64 6.51 -21.26 -13.68
C CYS A 64 5.54 -20.79 -14.77
N LEU A 65 5.29 -19.50 -14.92
CA LEU A 65 4.33 -18.96 -15.88
C LEU A 65 4.91 -18.71 -17.29
N GLN A 66 6.22 -18.89 -17.46
CA GLN A 66 6.85 -18.77 -18.78
C GLN A 66 6.41 -19.90 -19.70
N GLN A 67 6.08 -19.56 -20.95
CA GLN A 67 5.69 -20.54 -21.94
C GLN A 67 6.90 -21.40 -22.35
N MET A 68 6.75 -22.73 -22.25
CA MET A 68 7.84 -23.67 -22.52
C MET A 68 7.54 -24.50 -23.76
N TYR A 69 8.58 -24.90 -24.48
CA TYR A 69 8.46 -25.59 -25.76
C TYR A 69 9.12 -26.96 -25.69
N LEU A 70 8.38 -27.99 -26.13
CA LEU A 70 8.91 -29.33 -26.27
C LEU A 70 9.94 -29.39 -27.42
N PRO A 71 11.09 -30.07 -27.23
CA PRO A 71 12.05 -30.29 -28.30
C PRO A 71 11.43 -31.22 -29.35
N THR A 72 11.22 -30.73 -30.56
CA THR A 72 10.69 -31.55 -31.67
C THR A 72 11.79 -32.33 -32.37
N ASN A 73 11.55 -33.63 -32.58
CA ASN A 73 12.28 -34.39 -33.57
C ASN A 73 11.73 -34.07 -34.97
N LYS A 74 12.44 -33.22 -35.71
CA LYS A 74 12.33 -33.01 -37.17
C LYS A 74 11.04 -32.38 -37.75
N SER A 75 10.26 -31.60 -36.98
CA SER A 75 9.28 -30.67 -37.55
C SER A 75 9.26 -29.34 -36.80
N PHE A 76 9.24 -28.25 -37.56
CA PHE A 76 9.48 -26.85 -37.15
C PHE A 76 8.48 -26.22 -36.16
N ILE A 77 7.54 -26.99 -35.58
CA ILE A 77 6.50 -26.49 -34.67
C ILE A 77 6.64 -27.22 -33.33
N SER A 78 7.33 -26.60 -32.37
CA SER A 78 7.36 -27.07 -30.98
C SER A 78 5.99 -26.86 -30.32
N GLN A 79 5.42 -27.92 -29.73
CA GLN A 79 4.19 -27.80 -28.96
C GLN A 79 4.47 -27.04 -27.65
N PRO A 80 3.72 -25.96 -27.36
CA PRO A 80 3.85 -25.25 -26.10
C PRO A 80 3.22 -26.08 -24.97
N ILE A 81 3.94 -26.23 -23.87
CA ILE A 81 3.39 -26.69 -22.60
C ILE A 81 3.03 -25.43 -21.81
N ASN A 82 1.74 -25.31 -21.49
CA ASN A 82 1.26 -24.28 -20.60
C ASN A 82 1.20 -24.83 -19.17
N THR A 83 1.71 -24.05 -18.25
CA THR A 83 1.77 -24.32 -16.82
C THR A 83 0.96 -23.29 -16.06
N GLN A 84 0.55 -23.65 -14.86
CA GLN A 84 -0.16 -22.79 -13.92
C GLN A 84 0.51 -22.91 -12.54
N TYR A 85 0.50 -21.80 -11.82
CA TYR A 85 1.05 -21.75 -10.48
C TYR A 85 -0.07 -21.98 -9.45
N CYS A 86 0.15 -22.90 -8.52
CA CYS A 86 -0.77 -23.20 -7.42
C CYS A 86 -0.06 -23.08 -6.07
N THR A 87 -0.75 -22.57 -5.06
CA THR A 87 -0.30 -22.56 -3.67
C THR A 87 -1.06 -23.61 -2.88
N LEU A 88 -0.32 -24.38 -2.08
CA LEU A 88 -0.83 -25.35 -1.13
C LEU A 88 -0.60 -24.79 0.28
N LEU A 89 -1.66 -24.73 1.09
CA LEU A 89 -1.60 -24.40 2.50
C LEU A 89 -1.77 -25.67 3.33
N SER A 90 -0.75 -26.03 4.11
CA SER A 90 -0.81 -27.19 5.01
C SER A 90 -1.61 -26.90 6.28
N LYS A 91 -2.22 -27.95 6.83
CA LYS A 91 -3.00 -27.92 8.08
C LYS A 91 -2.08 -27.84 9.31
N PRO A 92 -2.56 -27.29 10.45
CA PRO A 92 -1.80 -27.24 11.70
C PRO A 92 -1.34 -28.65 12.14
N PRO A 93 -0.19 -28.79 12.84
CA PRO A 93 0.47 -27.77 13.70
C PRO A 93 1.47 -26.84 12.99
N LEU A 94 1.87 -27.13 11.75
CA LEU A 94 2.81 -26.30 10.97
C LEU A 94 2.11 -25.85 9.69
N SER A 95 1.50 -24.66 9.71
CA SER A 95 0.85 -24.04 8.55
C SER A 95 1.87 -23.62 7.50
N ILE A 96 2.31 -24.58 6.70
CA ILE A 96 3.30 -24.41 5.65
C ILE A 96 2.62 -23.98 4.35
N THR A 97 3.16 -22.99 3.67
CA THR A 97 2.75 -22.61 2.31
C THR A 97 3.77 -23.12 1.30
N LEU A 98 3.31 -23.89 0.31
CA LEU A 98 4.14 -24.47 -0.76
C LEU A 98 3.63 -24.02 -2.14
N GLY A 99 4.53 -23.51 -2.98
CA GLY A 99 4.26 -23.22 -4.38
C GLY A 99 4.47 -24.43 -5.27
N LEU A 100 3.55 -24.69 -6.19
CA LEU A 100 3.55 -25.83 -7.11
C LEU A 100 3.38 -25.31 -8.54
N CYS A 101 4.23 -25.76 -9.47
CA CYS A 101 4.11 -25.43 -10.89
C CYS A 101 3.53 -26.60 -11.70
N VAL A 102 2.22 -26.65 -11.83
CA VAL A 102 1.55 -27.79 -12.46
C VAL A 102 1.14 -27.48 -13.90
N PRO A 103 0.92 -28.48 -14.76
CA PRO A 103 0.31 -28.25 -16.07
C PRO A 103 -1.03 -27.52 -15.96
N SER A 104 -1.35 -26.67 -16.94
CA SER A 104 -2.64 -25.95 -16.98
C SER A 104 -3.85 -26.88 -17.21
N SER A 105 -3.62 -28.14 -17.59
CA SER A 105 -4.64 -29.18 -17.72
C SER A 105 -5.14 -29.72 -16.36
N CYS A 106 -4.43 -29.42 -15.27
CA CYS A 106 -4.75 -29.94 -13.95
C CYS A 106 -5.78 -29.08 -13.21
N ASN A 107 -6.85 -29.71 -12.71
CA ASN A 107 -7.79 -29.06 -11.79
C ASN A 107 -7.35 -29.23 -10.33
N GLN A 108 -7.85 -28.37 -9.44
CA GLN A 108 -7.56 -28.42 -7.99
C GLN A 108 -7.77 -29.82 -7.38
N LYS A 109 -8.83 -30.52 -7.79
CA LYS A 109 -9.13 -31.90 -7.37
C LYS A 109 -8.06 -32.90 -7.79
N SER A 110 -7.63 -32.84 -9.06
CA SER A 110 -6.60 -33.73 -9.60
C SER A 110 -5.26 -33.53 -8.91
N ILE A 111 -4.95 -32.29 -8.53
CA ILE A 111 -3.72 -31.94 -7.81
C ILE A 111 -3.78 -32.47 -6.38
N ALA A 112 -4.91 -32.31 -5.69
CA ALA A 112 -5.08 -32.84 -4.33
C ALA A 112 -4.87 -34.36 -4.28
N SER A 113 -5.46 -35.11 -5.21
CA SER A 113 -5.26 -36.56 -5.30
C SER A 113 -3.80 -36.93 -5.61
N LEU A 114 -3.12 -36.16 -6.46
CA LEU A 114 -1.71 -36.39 -6.77
C LEU A 114 -0.82 -36.19 -5.55
N ILE A 115 -1.06 -35.12 -4.77
CA ILE A 115 -0.28 -34.82 -3.58
C ILE A 115 -0.53 -35.87 -2.49
N GLU A 116 -1.74 -36.39 -2.35
CA GLU A 116 -2.05 -37.48 -1.42
C GLU A 116 -1.26 -38.76 -1.74
N ILE A 117 -1.08 -39.07 -3.03
CA ILE A 117 -0.24 -40.19 -3.49
C ILE A 117 1.24 -39.95 -3.14
N LEU A 118 1.72 -38.72 -3.30
CA LEU A 118 3.12 -38.33 -3.03
C LEU A 118 3.44 -38.29 -1.53
N PHE A 119 2.52 -37.77 -0.73
CA PHE A 119 2.62 -37.59 0.72
C PHE A 119 1.61 -38.50 1.41
N LYS A 120 1.89 -39.81 1.42
CA LYS A 120 1.11 -40.79 2.18
C LYS A 120 0.82 -40.25 3.59
N ASN A 121 -0.47 -40.20 3.95
CA ASN A 121 -1.03 -39.70 5.23
C ASN A 121 -1.31 -38.19 5.37
N SER A 122 -1.41 -37.40 4.30
CA SER A 122 -1.92 -36.02 4.39
C SER A 122 -3.35 -35.90 3.90
N SER A 123 -4.30 -35.53 4.77
CA SER A 123 -5.68 -35.21 4.42
C SER A 123 -5.79 -33.78 3.86
N ILE A 124 -5.26 -33.60 2.65
CA ILE A 124 -5.32 -32.34 1.88
C ILE A 124 -6.68 -32.25 1.20
N THR A 125 -7.33 -31.10 1.32
CA THR A 125 -8.65 -30.83 0.75
C THR A 125 -8.58 -29.76 -0.35
N GLU A 126 -9.58 -29.70 -1.22
CA GLU A 126 -9.63 -28.74 -2.34
C GLU A 126 -9.49 -27.28 -1.87
N ASN A 127 -10.02 -26.95 -0.69
CA ASN A 127 -9.93 -25.62 -0.08
C ASN A 127 -8.52 -25.22 0.35
N ASP A 128 -7.60 -26.19 0.48
CA ASP A 128 -6.21 -25.94 0.85
C ASP A 128 -5.37 -25.54 -0.36
N LEU A 129 -5.94 -25.59 -1.57
CA LEU A 129 -5.25 -25.36 -2.84
C LEU A 129 -5.83 -24.16 -3.57
N THR A 130 -4.99 -23.15 -3.82
CA THR A 130 -5.37 -21.97 -4.61
C THR A 130 -4.52 -21.95 -5.88
N CYS A 131 -5.14 -22.21 -7.02
CA CYS A 131 -4.49 -22.13 -8.32
C CYS A 131 -4.80 -20.81 -9.01
N SER A 132 -3.81 -20.25 -9.70
CA SER A 132 -3.98 -19.09 -10.57
C SER A 132 -4.69 -19.51 -11.86
N ASN A 133 -5.95 -19.93 -11.77
CA ASN A 133 -6.77 -20.30 -12.93
C ASN A 133 -7.45 -19.07 -13.57
N ASP A 134 -7.44 -17.94 -12.88
CA ASP A 134 -7.83 -16.67 -13.46
C ASP A 134 -6.60 -16.04 -14.09
N PRO A 135 -6.69 -15.50 -15.32
CA PRO A 135 -5.64 -14.64 -15.81
C PRO A 135 -5.44 -13.53 -14.76
N PRO A 136 -4.20 -13.11 -14.47
CA PRO A 136 -3.98 -12.04 -13.51
C PRO A 136 -4.91 -10.90 -13.89
N TYR A 137 -5.65 -10.32 -12.95
CA TYR A 137 -6.66 -9.28 -13.20
C TYR A 137 -6.19 -8.13 -14.10
N GLY A 138 -4.88 -8.01 -14.38
CA GLY A 138 -4.33 -7.24 -15.49
C GLY A 138 -4.81 -7.61 -16.90
N GLN A 139 -5.46 -8.76 -17.13
CA GLN A 139 -6.07 -9.13 -18.42
C GLN A 139 -7.61 -9.02 -18.43
N GLN A 140 -8.28 -9.12 -17.28
CA GLN A 140 -9.69 -8.74 -17.16
C GLN A 140 -9.75 -7.23 -16.93
N GLY A 141 -10.11 -6.47 -17.97
CA GLY A 141 -10.04 -5.00 -17.99
C GLY A 141 -10.46 -4.30 -16.70
N LEU A 142 -9.88 -3.13 -16.47
CA LEU A 142 -10.00 -2.33 -15.26
C LEU A 142 -11.45 -2.30 -14.73
N ALA A 143 -11.68 -2.83 -13.53
CA ALA A 143 -13.02 -2.86 -12.93
C ALA A 143 -13.61 -1.45 -12.87
N ARG A 144 -14.93 -1.30 -12.97
CA ARG A 144 -15.60 0.01 -13.03
C ARG A 144 -15.14 0.97 -11.93
N GLY A 145 -14.95 0.47 -10.70
CA GLY A 145 -14.45 1.25 -9.57
C GLY A 145 -12.99 1.73 -9.71
N ALA A 146 -12.13 0.92 -10.34
CA ALA A 146 -10.75 1.29 -10.62
C ALA A 146 -10.66 2.36 -11.72
N ILE A 147 -11.51 2.29 -12.75
CA ILE A 147 -11.65 3.37 -13.74
C ILE A 147 -12.05 4.69 -13.07
N ILE A 148 -13.07 4.67 -12.21
CA ILE A 148 -13.52 5.86 -11.47
C ILE A 148 -12.39 6.42 -10.61
N THR A 149 -11.67 5.56 -9.89
CA THR A 149 -10.56 5.99 -9.03
C THR A 149 -9.42 6.61 -9.85
N CYS A 150 -9.06 6.02 -10.99
CA CYS A 150 -8.09 6.60 -11.91
C CYS A 150 -8.53 7.96 -12.46
N ILE A 151 -9.81 8.14 -12.79
CA ILE A 151 -10.37 9.43 -13.24
C ILE A 151 -10.22 10.48 -12.14
N VAL A 152 -10.59 10.15 -10.89
CA VAL A 152 -10.46 11.06 -9.75
C VAL A 152 -9.00 11.46 -9.52
N LEU A 153 -8.07 10.50 -9.51
CA LEU A 153 -6.64 10.78 -9.37
C LEU A 153 -6.11 11.63 -10.52
N SER A 154 -6.52 11.34 -11.77
CA SER A 154 -6.12 12.11 -12.95
C SER A 154 -6.63 13.55 -12.87
N LEU A 155 -7.87 13.77 -12.41
CA LEU A 155 -8.42 15.11 -12.20
C LEU A 155 -7.64 15.89 -11.14
N LEU A 156 -7.26 15.25 -10.02
CA LEU A 156 -6.42 15.88 -8.99
C LEU A 156 -5.04 16.26 -9.54
N ILE A 157 -4.41 15.37 -10.30
CA ILE A 157 -3.12 15.64 -10.97
C ILE A 157 -3.27 16.81 -11.95
N LEU A 158 -4.34 16.87 -12.73
CA LEU A 158 -4.60 17.97 -13.66
C LEU A 158 -4.79 19.32 -12.93
N ILE A 159 -5.45 19.33 -11.77
CA ILE A 159 -5.59 20.54 -10.93
C ILE A 159 -4.22 21.00 -10.44
N VAL A 160 -3.36 20.09 -9.97
CA VAL A 160 -2.01 20.42 -9.52
C VAL A 160 -1.12 20.90 -10.66
N LEU A 161 -1.19 20.24 -11.83
CA LEU A 161 -0.43 20.65 -13.02
C LEU A 161 -0.86 22.02 -13.51
N SER A 162 -2.17 22.27 -13.63
CA SER A 162 -2.70 23.57 -14.04
C SER A 162 -2.34 24.68 -13.04
N GLY A 163 -2.45 24.42 -11.73
CA GLY A 163 -2.01 25.34 -10.69
C GLY A 163 -0.51 25.64 -10.75
N THR A 164 0.31 24.64 -11.03
CA THR A 164 1.77 24.79 -11.18
C THR A 164 2.12 25.58 -12.44
N ILE A 165 1.44 25.35 -13.57
CA ILE A 165 1.62 26.13 -14.81
C ILE A 165 1.25 27.60 -14.57
N VAL A 166 0.12 27.87 -13.91
CA VAL A 166 -0.31 29.24 -13.57
C VAL A 166 0.73 29.93 -12.70
N ASP A 167 1.27 29.25 -11.69
CA ASP A 167 2.30 29.78 -10.80
C ASP A 167 3.61 30.09 -11.54
N ILE A 168 4.03 29.23 -12.48
CA ILE A 168 5.19 29.47 -13.35
C ILE A 168 4.94 30.71 -14.21
N ILE A 169 3.79 30.82 -14.89
CA ILE A 169 3.46 31.96 -15.75
C ILE A 169 3.48 33.26 -14.93
N LEU A 170 2.86 33.27 -13.75
CA LEU A 170 2.87 34.42 -12.85
C LEU A 170 4.28 34.80 -12.41
N SER A 171 5.13 33.80 -12.13
CA SER A 171 6.52 34.05 -11.74
C SER A 171 7.35 34.63 -12.89
N LEU A 172 7.15 34.16 -14.12
CA LEU A 172 7.82 34.68 -15.32
C LEU A 172 7.36 36.10 -15.65
N GLN A 173 6.05 36.38 -15.55
CA GLN A 173 5.52 37.73 -15.75
C GLN A 173 6.12 38.74 -14.76
N HIS A 174 6.27 38.35 -13.49
CA HIS A 174 6.89 39.21 -12.48
C HIS A 174 8.36 39.50 -12.79
N GLN A 175 9.14 38.48 -13.18
CA GLN A 175 10.54 38.66 -13.56
C GLN A 175 10.72 39.58 -14.77
N LEU A 176 9.84 39.49 -15.76
CA LEU A 176 9.87 40.38 -16.93
C LEU A 176 9.56 41.83 -16.55
N ILE A 177 8.59 42.07 -15.67
CA ILE A 177 8.25 43.41 -15.17
C ILE A 177 9.42 44.00 -14.37
N ASP A 178 10.02 43.23 -13.46
CA ASP A 178 11.17 43.69 -12.67
C ASP A 178 12.36 44.05 -13.59
N SER A 179 12.63 43.24 -14.60
CA SER A 179 13.71 43.51 -15.56
C SER A 179 13.49 44.82 -16.35
N ASN A 180 12.25 45.10 -16.75
CA ASN A 180 11.86 46.35 -17.40
C ASN A 180 11.92 47.57 -16.47
N ILE A 181 11.68 47.38 -15.17
CA ILE A 181 11.79 48.47 -14.18
C ILE A 181 13.26 48.77 -13.92
N THR A 182 14.12 47.76 -13.74
CA THR A 182 15.56 47.97 -13.54
C THR A 182 16.25 48.62 -14.74
N SER A 183 15.86 48.28 -15.98
CA SER A 183 16.41 48.94 -17.17
C SER A 183 16.02 50.42 -17.27
N ASN A 184 14.85 50.80 -16.76
CA ASN A 184 14.40 52.19 -16.68
C ASN A 184 15.02 52.99 -15.51
N ILE A 185 15.52 52.32 -14.46
CA ILE A 185 16.10 52.95 -13.26
C ILE A 185 17.63 53.15 -13.37
N ASN A 186 18.29 52.54 -14.35
CA ASN A 186 19.73 52.73 -14.62
C ASN A 186 20.18 54.17 -15.00
N GLY A 187 19.33 55.18 -14.75
CA GLY A 187 19.67 56.60 -14.75
C GLY A 187 20.08 57.18 -13.38
N TYR A 188 20.00 56.44 -12.26
CA TYR A 188 20.47 56.93 -10.96
C TYR A 188 21.17 55.83 -10.14
N ASN A 189 22.49 55.94 -10.01
CA ASN A 189 23.32 55.08 -9.19
C ASN A 189 23.24 55.49 -7.70
N HIS A 190 22.93 54.54 -6.81
CA HIS A 190 23.85 54.25 -5.71
C HIS A 190 23.64 52.84 -5.16
N PHE A 191 24.72 52.08 -5.24
CA PHE A 191 24.90 50.72 -4.76
C PHE A 191 25.09 50.70 -3.23
N SER A 192 24.27 49.93 -2.52
CA SER A 192 24.61 49.38 -1.20
C SER A 192 24.28 47.89 -1.20
N ASP A 193 25.27 47.09 -1.56
CA ASP A 193 25.30 45.66 -1.30
C ASP A 193 25.30 45.42 0.20
N THR A 194 24.18 44.91 0.73
CA THR A 194 24.10 43.90 1.80
C THR A 194 22.64 43.68 2.16
N GLU A 195 21.90 42.96 1.31
CA GLU A 195 20.79 42.12 1.76
C GLU A 195 20.73 40.95 0.78
N ILE A 196 21.32 39.82 1.20
CA ILE A 196 21.16 38.52 0.56
C ILE A 196 19.69 38.36 0.24
N SER A 197 19.39 38.31 -1.05
CA SER A 197 18.07 38.14 -1.65
C SER A 197 17.15 37.32 -0.75
N GLU A 198 16.36 38.03 0.07
CA GLU A 198 15.18 37.48 0.71
C GLU A 198 14.30 37.06 -0.47
N PHE A 199 14.35 35.77 -0.84
CA PHE A 199 13.51 35.23 -1.89
C PHE A 199 12.07 35.24 -1.35
N LYS A 200 11.42 36.40 -1.41
CA LYS A 200 10.04 36.61 -1.00
C LYS A 200 9.20 35.62 -1.79
N LEU A 201 8.52 34.76 -1.05
CA LEU A 201 7.46 33.91 -1.57
C LEU A 201 6.51 34.82 -2.35
N ILE A 202 6.55 34.73 -3.70
CA ILE A 202 5.83 35.65 -4.59
C ILE A 202 4.35 35.59 -4.20
N GLN A 203 3.87 36.65 -3.54
CA GLN A 203 2.46 36.80 -3.25
C GLN A 203 1.79 37.15 -4.58
N VAL A 204 0.75 36.38 -4.94
CA VAL A 204 -0.01 36.64 -6.17
C VAL A 204 -0.48 38.10 -6.13
N PRO A 205 -0.28 38.90 -7.19
CA PRO A 205 -0.74 40.28 -7.22
C PRO A 205 -2.25 40.35 -6.94
N GLN A 206 -2.64 41.23 -6.00
CA GLN A 206 -4.02 41.37 -5.51
C GLN A 206 -5.05 41.69 -6.61
N ASN A 207 -4.60 42.11 -7.80
CA ASN A 207 -5.45 42.44 -8.95
C ASN A 207 -5.79 41.25 -9.86
N SER A 208 -5.41 40.03 -9.49
CA SER A 208 -5.73 38.82 -10.26
C SER A 208 -7.15 38.31 -9.96
N THR A 209 -7.78 37.65 -10.94
CA THR A 209 -9.14 37.12 -10.74
C THR A 209 -9.14 36.02 -9.67
N SER A 210 -10.20 35.96 -8.86
CA SER A 210 -10.36 34.97 -7.76
C SER A 210 -10.08 33.52 -8.19
N ARG A 211 -10.38 33.17 -9.45
CA ARG A 211 -10.10 31.84 -10.04
C ARG A 211 -8.61 31.55 -10.22
N ILE A 212 -7.81 32.54 -10.64
CA ILE A 212 -6.35 32.40 -10.81
C ILE A 212 -5.68 32.20 -9.46
N ILE A 213 -6.13 32.95 -8.44
CA ILE A 213 -5.62 32.82 -7.07
C ILE A 213 -5.90 31.41 -6.53
N PHE A 214 -7.12 30.91 -6.71
CA PHE A 214 -7.51 29.57 -6.28
C PHE A 214 -6.66 28.47 -6.95
N LEU A 215 -6.48 28.53 -8.28
CA LEU A 215 -5.67 27.54 -8.99
C LEU A 215 -4.19 27.59 -8.56
N ALA A 216 -3.64 28.80 -8.35
CA ALA A 216 -2.26 28.95 -7.93
C ALA A 216 -1.98 28.38 -6.52
N GLU A 217 -3.00 28.21 -5.67
CA GLU A 217 -2.84 27.54 -4.36
C GLU A 217 -2.59 26.02 -4.50
N PHE A 218 -3.00 25.40 -5.60
CA PHE A 218 -2.70 23.99 -5.90
C PHE A 218 -1.31 23.79 -6.55
N SER A 219 -0.53 24.86 -6.73
CA SER A 219 0.84 24.75 -7.26
C SER A 219 1.73 23.88 -6.38
N ALA A 220 2.33 22.85 -6.99
CA ALA A 220 3.29 21.98 -6.32
C ALA A 220 4.55 22.76 -5.93
N ILE A 221 5.03 23.64 -6.82
CA ILE A 221 6.23 24.46 -6.58
C ILE A 221 6.02 25.39 -5.38
N ARG A 222 4.89 26.09 -5.34
CA ARG A 222 4.56 26.98 -4.24
C ARG A 222 4.43 26.23 -2.92
N THR A 223 3.76 25.08 -2.94
CA THR A 223 3.58 24.24 -1.75
C THR A 223 4.93 23.73 -1.25
N LEU A 224 5.79 23.20 -2.12
CA LEU A 224 7.11 22.70 -1.77
C LEU A 224 8.04 23.82 -1.27
N ARG A 225 7.95 25.01 -1.88
CA ARG A 225 8.67 26.20 -1.40
C ARG A 225 8.17 26.64 -0.03
N ARG A 226 6.86 26.67 0.24
CA ARG A 226 6.31 26.99 1.57
C ARG A 226 6.77 26.00 2.63
N ILE A 227 6.83 24.71 2.29
CA ILE A 227 7.32 23.66 3.20
C ILE A 227 8.82 23.81 3.47
N SER A 228 9.63 24.13 2.45
CA SER A 228 11.09 24.28 2.61
C SER A 228 11.53 25.61 3.24
N THR A 229 10.75 26.68 3.08
CA THR A 229 11.09 28.03 3.55
C THR A 229 10.41 28.40 4.85
N MET A 230 10.11 27.43 5.74
CA MET A 230 9.49 27.70 7.05
C MET A 230 10.26 28.80 7.81
N LYS A 231 9.82 30.06 7.64
CA LYS A 231 10.33 31.20 8.40
C LYS A 231 9.78 31.03 9.81
N ILE A 232 10.69 30.86 10.76
CA ILE A 232 10.39 30.98 12.19
C ILE A 232 9.84 32.40 12.37
N LYS A 233 8.53 32.49 12.64
CA LYS A 233 7.87 33.78 12.81
C LYS A 233 7.96 34.08 14.30
N ASN A 234 8.95 34.89 14.67
CA ASN A 234 9.40 35.22 16.03
C ASN A 234 8.33 35.64 17.08
N ASN A 235 7.03 35.64 16.75
CA ASN A 235 5.97 36.20 17.59
C ASN A 235 4.91 35.20 18.10
N ASP A 236 5.04 33.88 17.90
CA ASP A 236 4.14 32.88 18.53
C ASP A 236 4.83 31.51 18.77
N ASP A 237 6.13 31.50 19.07
CA ASP A 237 7.02 30.32 19.07
C ASP A 237 6.86 29.35 20.27
N SER A 238 5.87 29.53 21.13
CA SER A 238 5.74 28.76 22.38
C SER A 238 5.55 27.24 22.17
N PHE A 239 5.28 26.78 20.96
CA PHE A 239 4.95 25.37 20.67
C PHE A 239 5.76 24.74 19.53
N LEU A 240 6.89 25.34 19.12
CA LEU A 240 7.70 24.79 18.01
C LEU A 240 8.19 23.36 18.29
N PHE A 241 8.53 23.05 19.55
CA PHE A 241 8.97 21.72 19.98
C PHE A 241 7.93 20.62 19.71
N ILE A 242 6.63 20.96 19.67
CA ILE A 242 5.55 20.02 19.36
C ILE A 242 5.74 19.45 17.95
N ASN A 243 6.24 20.24 17.00
CA ASN A 243 6.50 19.75 15.65
C ASN A 243 7.64 18.73 15.64
N GLY A 244 8.67 18.89 16.48
CA GLY A 244 9.73 17.89 16.66
C GLY A 244 9.18 16.56 17.20
N ILE A 245 8.33 16.63 18.23
CA ILE A 245 7.66 15.44 18.80
C ILE A 245 6.81 14.73 17.74
N ARG A 246 6.07 15.48 16.90
CA ARG A 246 5.29 14.91 15.81
C ARG A 246 6.15 14.14 14.82
N VAL A 247 7.29 14.70 14.40
CA VAL A 247 8.19 14.03 13.44
C VAL A 247 8.71 12.72 14.03
N LEU A 248 9.20 12.74 15.28
CA LEU A 248 9.68 11.52 15.94
C LEU A 248 8.58 10.46 16.07
N SER A 249 7.37 10.88 16.45
CA SER A 249 6.21 9.99 16.59
C SER A 249 5.78 9.43 15.24
N LEU A 250 5.81 10.23 14.16
CA LEU A 250 5.50 9.76 12.80
C LEU A 250 6.52 8.71 12.33
N CYS A 251 7.82 8.96 12.54
CA CYS A 251 8.86 7.97 12.22
C CYS A 251 8.64 6.67 13.00
N TRP A 252 8.26 6.77 14.27
CA TRP A 252 7.98 5.59 15.12
C TRP A 252 6.78 4.78 14.59
N VAL A 253 5.66 5.42 14.26
CA VAL A 253 4.48 4.77 13.65
C VAL A 253 4.86 4.08 12.33
N ILE A 254 5.60 4.76 11.45
CA ILE A 254 6.00 4.23 10.15
C ILE A 254 6.84 2.96 10.32
N ILE A 255 7.87 3.00 11.17
CA ILE A 255 8.73 1.84 11.44
C ILE A 255 7.89 0.69 12.02
N GLY A 256 7.02 0.97 12.99
CA GLY A 256 6.14 -0.02 13.61
C GLY A 256 5.25 -0.74 12.59
N HIS A 257 4.54 0.02 11.75
CA HIS A 257 3.67 -0.55 10.72
C HIS A 257 4.46 -1.29 9.62
N SER A 258 5.61 -0.77 9.20
CA SER A 258 6.45 -1.46 8.20
C SER A 258 6.87 -2.86 8.68
N ILE A 259 7.26 -3.01 9.95
CA ILE A 259 7.60 -4.33 10.50
C ILE A 259 6.35 -5.18 10.72
N ALA A 260 5.27 -4.61 11.28
CA ALA A 260 4.06 -5.36 11.57
C ALA A 260 3.44 -5.97 10.31
N PHE A 261 3.31 -5.21 9.22
CA PHE A 261 2.79 -5.72 7.95
C PHE A 261 3.80 -6.62 7.22
N GLY A 262 5.11 -6.37 7.39
CA GLY A 262 6.15 -7.24 6.84
C GLY A 262 6.18 -8.63 7.49
N LEU A 263 5.76 -8.76 8.76
CA LEU A 263 5.82 -10.01 9.51
C LEU A 263 5.01 -11.13 8.85
N SER A 264 3.84 -10.80 8.29
CA SER A 264 2.97 -11.74 7.56
C SER A 264 3.62 -12.37 6.31
N TYR A 265 4.74 -11.80 5.86
CA TYR A 265 5.49 -12.22 4.67
C TYR A 265 6.94 -12.61 4.98
N THR A 266 7.31 -12.63 6.27
CA THR A 266 8.69 -12.85 6.70
C THR A 266 8.94 -14.35 6.89
N ASN A 267 10.05 -14.83 6.34
CA ASN A 267 10.58 -16.15 6.63
C ASN A 267 11.44 -16.13 7.90
N ASN A 268 11.55 -17.29 8.57
CA ASN A 268 12.31 -17.46 9.80
C ASN A 268 11.73 -16.67 10.99
N ILE A 269 10.42 -16.80 11.24
CA ILE A 269 9.74 -16.03 12.29
C ILE A 269 10.30 -16.25 13.70
N VAL A 270 10.98 -17.38 13.96
CA VAL A 270 11.62 -17.64 15.25
C VAL A 270 12.76 -16.65 15.51
N ASP A 271 13.50 -16.24 14.49
CA ASP A 271 14.55 -15.23 14.63
C ASP A 271 13.95 -13.87 15.03
N VAL A 272 12.77 -13.54 14.49
CA VAL A 272 12.03 -12.34 14.88
C VAL A 272 11.64 -12.40 16.37
N ILE A 273 11.20 -13.57 16.86
CA ILE A 273 10.91 -13.78 18.29
C ILE A 273 12.16 -13.52 19.14
N VAL A 274 13.34 -13.95 18.68
CA VAL A 274 14.60 -13.66 19.39
C VAL A 274 14.90 -12.16 19.36
N TRP A 275 14.71 -11.47 18.24
CA TRP A 275 14.89 -10.01 18.14
C TRP A 275 13.98 -9.25 19.10
N THR A 276 12.76 -9.75 19.35
CA THR A 276 11.84 -9.12 20.31
C THR A 276 12.41 -9.03 21.72
N ARG A 277 13.39 -9.86 22.09
CA ARG A 277 14.02 -9.80 23.41
C ARG A 277 14.96 -8.58 23.57
N ASN A 278 15.34 -7.92 22.48
CA ASN A 278 16.18 -6.73 22.53
C ASN A 278 15.35 -5.49 22.88
N ILE A 279 15.87 -4.66 23.79
CA ILE A 279 15.22 -3.41 24.24
C ILE A 279 14.92 -2.48 23.07
N ALA A 280 15.84 -2.36 22.10
CA ALA A 280 15.62 -1.53 20.92
C ALA A 280 14.44 -2.02 20.07
N PHE A 281 14.23 -3.34 19.97
CA PHE A 281 13.12 -3.91 19.21
C PHE A 281 11.80 -3.84 19.97
N GLN A 282 11.84 -3.87 21.31
CA GLN A 282 10.67 -3.61 22.16
C GLN A 282 10.08 -2.22 21.91
N LEU A 283 10.90 -1.20 21.63
CA LEU A 283 10.41 0.11 21.24
C LEU A 283 9.59 0.03 19.94
N ILE A 284 10.03 -0.77 18.97
CA ILE A 284 9.35 -0.90 17.68
C ILE A 284 8.05 -1.72 17.79
N ILE A 285 8.05 -2.83 18.52
CA ILE A 285 6.85 -3.66 18.70
C ILE A 285 5.76 -2.87 19.44
N ASN A 286 6.14 -2.05 20.42
CA ASN A 286 5.21 -1.20 21.16
C ASN A 286 4.93 0.13 20.44
N ALA A 287 5.03 0.18 19.11
CA ALA A 287 4.77 1.38 18.33
C ALA A 287 3.34 1.93 18.49
N THR A 288 2.38 1.16 19.01
CA THR A 288 1.06 1.67 19.38
C THR A 288 1.12 2.84 20.37
N LEU A 289 2.14 2.89 21.25
CA LEU A 289 2.35 4.00 22.20
C LEU A 289 2.67 5.33 21.53
N SER A 290 3.22 5.31 20.31
CA SER A 290 3.46 6.53 19.54
C SER A 290 2.16 7.27 19.22
N VAL A 291 1.04 6.54 19.14
CA VAL A 291 -0.29 7.07 18.86
C VAL A 291 -0.80 7.92 20.03
N ASP A 292 -0.49 7.53 21.27
CA ASP A 292 -0.84 8.29 22.46
C ASP A 292 -0.22 9.68 22.45
N THR A 293 0.98 9.81 21.89
CA THR A 293 1.63 11.11 21.72
C THR A 293 0.79 12.02 20.82
N PHE A 294 0.21 11.48 19.73
CA PHE A 294 -0.67 12.27 18.88
C PHE A 294 -1.99 12.62 19.56
N PHE A 295 -2.59 11.72 20.35
CA PHE A 295 -3.78 12.04 21.14
C PHE A 295 -3.52 13.17 22.15
N VAL A 296 -2.41 13.12 22.89
CA VAL A 296 -2.03 14.16 23.84
C VAL A 296 -1.83 15.49 23.13
N LEU A 297 -1.12 15.51 22.00
CA LEU A 297 -0.90 16.73 21.22
C LEU A 297 -2.20 17.29 20.61
N SER A 298 -3.09 16.42 20.12
CA SER A 298 -4.40 16.78 19.57
C SER A 298 -5.28 17.42 20.65
N GLY A 299 -5.36 16.79 21.83
CA GLY A 299 -6.11 17.31 22.98
C GLY A 299 -5.55 18.62 23.53
N PHE A 300 -4.23 18.70 23.73
CA PHE A 300 -3.56 19.91 24.21
C PHE A 300 -3.80 21.11 23.28
N LEU A 301 -3.56 20.94 21.97
CA LEU A 301 -3.73 22.03 21.01
C LEU A 301 -5.19 22.44 20.87
N THR A 302 -6.12 21.47 20.88
CA THR A 302 -7.56 21.73 20.88
C THR A 302 -7.95 22.57 22.09
N ALA A 303 -7.54 22.18 23.30
CA ALA A 303 -7.85 22.90 24.53
C ALA A 303 -7.29 24.34 24.51
N VAL A 304 -6.03 24.52 24.09
CA VAL A 304 -5.41 25.85 24.00
C VAL A 304 -6.14 26.75 23.00
N LEU A 305 -6.48 26.22 21.81
CA LEU A 305 -7.19 26.99 20.79
C LEU A 305 -8.62 27.33 21.24
N PHE A 306 -9.30 26.38 21.89
CA PHE A 306 -10.64 26.58 22.42
C PHE A 306 -10.68 27.68 23.49
N VAL A 307 -9.76 27.64 24.46
CA VAL A 307 -9.64 28.68 25.50
C VAL A 307 -9.36 30.06 24.88
N ARG A 308 -8.43 30.13 23.91
CA ARG A 308 -8.13 31.38 23.19
C ARG A 308 -9.35 31.91 22.42
N GLN A 309 -10.16 31.02 21.85
CA GLN A 309 -11.37 31.40 21.13
C GLN A 309 -12.46 31.91 22.08
N ILE A 310 -12.66 31.28 23.23
CA ILE A 310 -13.61 31.76 24.26
C ILE A 310 -13.20 33.14 24.78
N GLN A 311 -11.90 33.37 25.00
CA GLN A 311 -11.39 34.67 25.43
C GLN A 311 -11.68 35.78 24.41
N LYS A 312 -11.68 35.45 23.10
CA LYS A 312 -11.99 36.41 22.03
C LYS A 312 -13.49 36.68 21.87
N GLU A 313 -14.30 35.62 21.80
CA GLU A 313 -15.74 35.72 21.49
C GLU A 313 -16.60 36.05 22.73
N LYS A 314 -16.07 35.89 23.95
CA LYS A 314 -16.73 36.10 25.26
C LYS A 314 -18.04 35.32 25.50
N LYS A 315 -18.54 34.56 24.52
CA LYS A 315 -19.71 33.68 24.61
C LYS A 315 -19.47 32.40 23.82
N LEU A 316 -19.80 31.26 24.42
CA LEU A 316 -19.83 29.98 23.72
C LEU A 316 -21.15 29.90 22.95
N SER A 317 -21.09 29.86 21.62
CA SER A 317 -22.27 29.57 20.78
C SER A 317 -22.20 28.13 20.32
N PHE A 318 -23.32 27.40 20.42
CA PHE A 318 -23.46 26.06 19.85
C PHE A 318 -23.12 26.02 18.34
N ARG A 319 -23.39 27.12 17.63
CA ARG A 319 -23.01 27.30 16.22
C ARG A 319 -21.50 27.24 16.01
N LEU A 320 -20.72 27.83 16.91
CA LEU A 320 -19.25 27.84 16.83
C LEU A 320 -18.70 26.42 17.03
N LEU A 321 -19.29 25.65 17.95
CA LEU A 321 -18.93 24.25 18.20
C LEU A 321 -19.22 23.36 16.98
N ILE A 322 -20.41 23.52 16.38
CA ILE A 322 -20.76 22.79 15.14
C ILE A 322 -19.80 23.16 14.00
N LEU A 323 -19.56 24.46 13.80
CA LEU A 323 -18.69 24.93 12.72
C LEU A 323 -17.26 24.39 12.89
N TYR A 324 -16.77 24.31 14.13
CA TYR A 324 -15.47 23.74 14.47
C TYR A 324 -15.36 22.27 14.05
N TYR A 325 -16.37 21.46 14.40
CA TYR A 325 -16.42 20.04 14.01
C TYR A 325 -16.52 19.86 12.49
N ILE A 326 -17.40 20.64 11.82
CA ILE A 326 -17.55 20.59 10.36
C ILE A 326 -16.23 20.93 9.66
N HIS A 327 -15.51 21.96 10.12
CA HIS A 327 -14.21 22.31 9.55
C HIS A 327 -13.20 21.18 9.65
N ARG A 328 -13.18 20.47 10.79
CA ARG A 328 -12.30 19.32 10.98
C ARG A 328 -12.68 18.16 10.07
N TYR A 329 -13.98 17.85 9.96
CA TYR A 329 -14.49 16.80 9.08
C TYR A 329 -14.14 17.09 7.61
N ILE A 330 -14.41 18.31 7.11
CA ILE A 330 -14.08 18.71 5.73
C ILE A 330 -12.56 18.68 5.48
N ARG A 331 -11.73 18.88 6.50
CA ARG A 331 -10.27 18.81 6.38
C ARG A 331 -9.75 17.38 6.24
N LEU A 332 -10.26 16.43 7.03
CA LEU A 332 -9.71 15.07 7.12
C LEU A 332 -10.35 14.10 6.13
N THR A 333 -11.66 14.19 5.94
CA THR A 333 -12.44 13.23 5.15
C THR A 333 -12.04 13.14 3.67
N PRO A 334 -11.64 14.21 2.95
CA PRO A 334 -11.24 14.09 1.55
C PRO A 334 -10.03 13.18 1.33
N VAL A 335 -9.03 13.26 2.21
CA VAL A 335 -7.82 12.43 2.13
C VAL A 335 -8.14 10.99 2.51
N LEU A 336 -8.96 10.80 3.57
CA LEU A 336 -9.42 9.47 3.97
C LEU A 336 -10.21 8.78 2.86
N LEU A 337 -11.13 9.50 2.22
CA LEU A 337 -11.92 8.99 1.10
C LEU A 337 -11.02 8.59 -0.07
N LEU A 338 -10.01 9.40 -0.40
CA LEU A 338 -9.05 9.07 -1.45
C LEU A 338 -8.27 7.79 -1.11
N MET A 339 -7.80 7.63 0.14
CA MET A 339 -7.14 6.40 0.56
C MET A 339 -8.07 5.19 0.45
N ILE A 340 -9.32 5.29 0.90
CA ILE A 340 -10.29 4.19 0.81
C ILE A 340 -10.51 3.80 -0.66
N LEU A 341 -10.70 4.78 -1.54
CA LEU A 341 -10.89 4.54 -2.98
C LEU A 341 -9.70 3.82 -3.61
N VAL A 342 -8.47 4.25 -3.30
CA VAL A 342 -7.23 3.61 -3.78
C VAL A 342 -7.11 2.20 -3.21
N SER A 343 -7.35 2.03 -1.91
CA SER A 343 -7.18 0.76 -1.21
C SER A 343 -8.12 -0.32 -1.74
N ILE A 344 -9.40 0.03 -1.94
CA ILE A 344 -10.42 -0.91 -2.41
C ILE A 344 -10.31 -1.19 -3.92
N ASN A 345 -9.98 -0.19 -4.74
CA ASN A 345 -10.10 -0.32 -6.19
C ASN A 345 -8.77 -0.54 -6.92
N LEU A 346 -7.65 -0.01 -6.41
CA LEU A 346 -6.38 -0.03 -7.13
C LEU A 346 -5.38 -1.05 -6.60
N THR A 347 -5.47 -1.44 -5.32
CA THR A 347 -4.50 -2.39 -4.75
C THR A 347 -4.51 -3.72 -5.47
N LEU A 348 -5.64 -4.19 -5.99
CA LEU A 348 -5.73 -5.38 -6.85
C LEU A 348 -4.74 -5.37 -8.05
N TYR A 349 -4.32 -4.18 -8.50
CA TYR A 349 -3.49 -3.98 -9.69
C TYR A 349 -2.04 -3.57 -9.37
N PHE A 350 -1.65 -3.39 -8.10
CA PHE A 350 -0.30 -2.93 -7.75
C PHE A 350 0.79 -3.98 -7.97
N GLY A 351 0.41 -5.26 -8.01
CA GLY A 351 1.36 -6.34 -8.19
C GLY A 351 0.70 -7.64 -8.61
N GLN A 352 1.56 -8.59 -8.94
CA GLN A 352 1.22 -9.99 -9.16
C GLN A 352 2.30 -10.80 -8.45
N GLY A 353 1.93 -11.98 -7.96
CA GLY A 353 2.90 -12.86 -7.31
C GLY A 353 2.25 -13.95 -6.48
N PRO A 354 3.05 -14.90 -6.00
CA PRO A 354 2.56 -16.11 -5.34
C PRO A 354 1.95 -15.83 -3.96
N VAL A 355 2.42 -14.76 -3.31
CA VAL A 355 1.93 -14.30 -2.01
C VAL A 355 0.97 -13.12 -2.17
N TYR A 356 0.88 -12.55 -3.38
CA TYR A 356 0.02 -11.41 -3.62
C TYR A 356 -1.43 -11.87 -3.63
N PRO A 357 -2.33 -11.24 -2.85
CA PRO A 357 -3.75 -11.57 -2.86
C PRO A 357 -4.40 -11.07 -4.15
N THR A 358 -4.14 -11.73 -5.28
CA THR A 358 -4.57 -11.32 -6.63
C THR A 358 -6.09 -11.25 -6.80
N GLN A 359 -6.85 -11.92 -5.94
CA GLN A 359 -8.32 -11.90 -5.96
C GLN A 359 -8.95 -10.84 -5.04
N LYS A 360 -8.23 -10.37 -4.00
CA LYS A 360 -8.80 -9.52 -2.93
C LYS A 360 -8.08 -8.18 -2.75
N GLY A 361 -6.83 -8.06 -3.18
CA GLY A 361 -5.98 -6.91 -2.88
C GLY A 361 -5.54 -6.94 -1.41
N PHE A 362 -5.01 -5.83 -0.91
CA PHE A 362 -4.52 -5.77 0.48
C PHE A 362 -5.63 -5.80 1.54
N GLU A 363 -6.89 -5.56 1.15
CA GLU A 363 -8.02 -5.46 2.05
C GLU A 363 -9.04 -6.59 1.83
N SER A 364 -9.86 -6.88 2.84
CA SER A 364 -10.89 -7.92 2.74
C SER A 364 -12.07 -7.49 1.86
N ASP A 365 -12.79 -8.48 1.31
CA ASP A 365 -14.03 -8.23 0.55
C ASP A 365 -15.08 -7.48 1.40
N ASP A 366 -15.08 -7.70 2.73
CA ASP A 366 -16.01 -7.07 3.66
C ASP A 366 -15.83 -5.53 3.73
N CYS A 367 -14.60 -5.04 3.57
CA CYS A 367 -14.33 -3.61 3.44
C CYS A 367 -15.03 -3.01 2.20
N ARG A 368 -14.91 -3.69 1.06
CA ARG A 368 -15.41 -3.24 -0.24
C ARG A 368 -16.93 -3.15 -0.30
N TYR A 369 -17.63 -4.09 0.34
CA TYR A 369 -19.08 -4.22 0.19
C TYR A 369 -19.87 -3.80 1.43
N VAL A 370 -19.31 -3.92 2.63
CA VAL A 370 -20.08 -3.82 3.88
C VAL A 370 -19.64 -2.64 4.75
N HIS A 371 -18.34 -2.40 4.91
CA HIS A 371 -17.85 -1.57 6.01
C HIS A 371 -17.19 -0.23 5.63
N TRP A 372 -17.02 0.10 4.34
CA TRP A 372 -16.37 1.36 3.91
C TRP A 372 -17.00 2.64 4.47
N TRP A 373 -18.34 2.68 4.60
CA TRP A 373 -19.07 3.85 5.09
C TRP A 373 -18.82 4.11 6.58
N THR A 374 -18.54 3.07 7.37
CA THR A 374 -18.22 3.19 8.80
C THR A 374 -16.96 4.02 9.03
N SER A 375 -16.01 3.95 8.08
CA SER A 375 -14.77 4.69 8.13
C SER A 375 -14.98 6.18 7.83
N ILE A 376 -15.93 6.51 6.95
CA ILE A 376 -16.30 7.90 6.62
C ILE A 376 -17.03 8.57 7.79
N LEU A 377 -17.86 7.81 8.50
CA LEU A 377 -18.57 8.30 9.69
C LEU A 377 -17.69 8.28 10.96
N TYR A 378 -16.46 7.78 10.88
CA TYR A 378 -15.55 7.65 12.01
C TYR A 378 -16.08 6.79 13.16
N ILE A 379 -16.83 5.72 12.86
CA ILE A 379 -17.48 4.81 13.84
C ILE A 379 -17.07 3.34 13.67
N GLY A 380 -16.06 3.06 12.84
CA GLY A 380 -15.62 1.68 12.54
C GLY A 380 -15.18 0.91 13.78
N ASN A 381 -14.60 1.60 14.76
CA ASN A 381 -14.20 1.05 16.06
C ASN A 381 -15.37 0.64 16.98
N PHE A 382 -16.57 1.21 16.82
CA PHE A 382 -17.74 0.89 17.65
C PHE A 382 -18.63 -0.22 17.08
N ILE A 383 -18.71 -0.33 15.75
CA ILE A 383 -19.59 -1.30 15.10
C ILE A 383 -18.93 -2.68 15.09
N ASN A 384 -17.80 -2.82 14.40
CA ASN A 384 -17.07 -4.08 14.28
C ASN A 384 -15.56 -3.79 14.26
N SER A 385 -14.93 -3.79 15.44
CA SER A 385 -13.49 -3.54 15.58
C SER A 385 -12.60 -4.57 14.87
N HIS A 386 -13.10 -5.79 14.66
CA HIS A 386 -12.38 -6.88 13.99
C HIS A 386 -12.54 -6.87 12.45
N GLU A 387 -13.56 -6.18 11.92
CA GLU A 387 -13.87 -6.14 10.48
C GLU A 387 -13.75 -4.71 9.92
N MET A 388 -12.85 -3.91 10.50
CA MET A 388 -12.63 -2.55 10.05
C MET A 388 -12.08 -2.54 8.62
N CYS A 389 -12.64 -1.69 7.77
CA CYS A 389 -12.29 -1.61 6.35
C CYS A 389 -10.81 -1.26 6.11
N LEU A 390 -10.29 -0.29 6.85
CA LEU A 390 -8.86 0.02 6.87
C LEU A 390 -8.40 0.00 8.32
N GLY A 391 -7.64 -1.02 8.71
CA GLY A 391 -7.18 -1.18 10.10
C GLY A 391 -6.54 0.10 10.62
N ILE A 392 -5.63 0.71 9.86
CA ILE A 392 -4.89 1.94 10.21
C ILE A 392 -5.81 3.13 10.56
N THR A 393 -7.06 3.14 10.09
CA THR A 393 -8.01 4.25 10.35
C THR A 393 -8.59 4.27 11.76
N TRP A 394 -8.34 3.24 12.58
CA TRP A 394 -8.79 3.19 13.99
C TRP A 394 -8.37 4.41 14.80
N TYR A 395 -7.15 4.90 14.60
CA TYR A 395 -6.64 6.09 15.27
C TYR A 395 -7.49 7.32 14.95
N LEU A 396 -7.84 7.46 13.67
CA LEU A 396 -8.58 8.59 13.17
C LEU A 396 -10.04 8.58 13.66
N HIS A 397 -10.64 7.39 13.82
CA HIS A 397 -11.95 7.22 14.45
C HIS A 397 -11.92 7.71 15.90
N ASN A 398 -10.95 7.25 16.68
CA ASN A 398 -10.77 7.67 18.07
C ASN A 398 -10.52 9.19 18.19
N ASP A 399 -9.66 9.76 17.34
CA ASP A 399 -9.32 11.19 17.38
C ASP A 399 -10.53 12.09 17.08
N MET A 400 -11.41 11.70 16.16
CA MET A 400 -12.67 12.42 15.91
C MET A 400 -13.67 12.29 17.07
N GLN A 401 -13.73 11.12 17.70
CA GLN A 401 -14.63 10.86 18.83
C GLN A 401 -14.19 11.60 20.10
N PHE A 402 -12.90 11.56 20.46
CA PHE A 402 -12.37 12.33 21.57
C PHE A 402 -12.63 13.83 21.40
N HIS A 403 -12.65 14.30 20.15
CA HIS A 403 -12.97 15.67 19.84
C HIS A 403 -14.41 16.07 20.12
N LEU A 404 -15.36 15.15 19.87
CA LEU A 404 -16.77 15.34 20.21
C LEU A 404 -16.94 15.41 21.73
N TYR A 405 -16.33 14.48 22.47
CA TYR A 405 -16.44 14.41 23.93
C TYR A 405 -15.82 15.61 24.66
N LEU A 406 -14.74 16.20 24.15
CA LEU A 406 -14.12 17.41 24.73
C LEU A 406 -14.97 18.68 24.54
N GLY A 407 -16.00 18.65 23.70
CA GLY A 407 -16.90 19.78 23.46
C GLY A 407 -18.17 19.82 24.32
N GLU A 408 -18.44 18.76 25.09
CA GLU A 408 -19.71 18.58 25.83
C GLU A 408 -19.64 18.85 27.34
N ASN A 409 -18.47 19.20 27.91
CA ASN A 409 -18.34 19.50 29.35
C ASN A 409 -18.10 20.99 29.65
#